data_AF-A0A1Y3QBZ8-F1
#
_entry.id   AF-A0A1Y3QBZ8-F1
#
_cell.length_a   1.000
_cell.length_b   1.000
_cell.length_c   1.000
_cell.angle_alpha   90.00
_cell.angle_beta   90.00
_cell.angle_gamma   90.00
#
_symmetry.space_group_name_H-M   'P 1'
#
loop_
_entity.id
_entity.type
_entity.pdbx_description
1 polymer ?
#
loop_
_entity_poly.entity_id
_entity_poly.type
_entity_poly.pdbx_seq_one_letter_code
_entity_poly.pdbx_strand_id
1 'polypeptide(L)'
;MEAQAGGTELTDAELNRLIEELCESKAEELRLLGYDEVRGEDVWACVSEGYRKSGMPPLYRVVNDILSLKPSRFMNYITLSMYRGEGL
;
A
#
# COMPACT_ATOMS: atom_id res chain seq x y z
N MET A 1 -35.52 0.77 18.32
CA MET A 1 -35.44 0.33 16.91
C MET A 1 -35.12 1.57 16.10
N GLU A 2 -33.85 1.83 15.87
CA GLU A 2 -33.43 2.93 14.99
C GLU A 2 -32.85 2.29 13.73
N ALA A 3 -33.62 2.39 12.66
CA ALA A 3 -33.23 1.97 11.34
C ALA A 3 -32.18 2.95 10.82
N GLN A 4 -30.95 2.46 10.61
CA GLN A 4 -29.97 3.16 9.80
C GLN A 4 -29.89 2.45 8.45
N ALA A 5 -30.67 2.96 7.50
CA ALA A 5 -30.38 2.80 6.09
C ALA A 5 -29.59 4.05 5.67
N GLY A 6 -28.27 3.92 5.57
CA GLY A 6 -27.38 4.96 5.06
C GLY A 6 -26.28 4.28 4.27
N GLY A 7 -26.13 4.62 2.98
CA GLY A 7 -25.01 4.14 2.18
C GLY A 7 -23.72 4.51 2.90
N THR A 8 -22.89 3.52 3.19
CA THR A 8 -21.70 3.69 4.01
C THR A 8 -20.63 4.45 3.23
N GLU A 9 -20.66 5.79 3.29
CA GLU A 9 -19.48 6.60 2.99
C GLU A 9 -18.50 6.41 4.16
N LEU A 10 -17.40 5.68 3.89
CA LEU A 10 -16.32 5.51 4.85
C LEU A 10 -15.63 6.86 5.09
N THR A 11 -15.31 7.15 6.33
CA THR A 11 -14.52 8.34 6.68
C THR A 11 -13.08 8.21 6.20
N ASP A 12 -12.38 9.33 5.97
CA ASP A 12 -10.97 9.32 5.58
C ASP A 12 -10.08 8.52 6.55
N ALA A 13 -10.40 8.57 7.85
CA ALA A 13 -9.68 7.80 8.86
C ALA A 13 -9.90 6.29 8.72
N GLU A 14 -11.10 5.86 8.37
CA GLU A 14 -11.39 4.44 8.08
C GLU A 14 -10.74 4.00 6.78
N LEU A 15 -10.74 4.86 5.75
CA LEU A 15 -10.06 4.59 4.48
C LEU A 15 -8.55 4.41 4.69
N ASN A 16 -7.90 5.27 5.47
CA ASN A 16 -6.47 5.13 5.76
C ASN A 16 -6.16 3.82 6.50
N ARG A 17 -6.97 3.43 7.48
CA ARG A 17 -6.79 2.13 8.16
C ARG A 17 -6.94 0.95 7.19
N LEU A 18 -7.92 0.98 6.30
CA LEU A 18 -8.09 -0.07 5.30
C LEU A 18 -6.88 -0.15 4.36
N ILE A 19 -6.31 0.99 3.97
CA ILE A 19 -5.08 1.01 3.18
C ILE A 19 -3.90 0.43 3.96
N GLU A 20 -3.73 0.79 5.23
CA GLU A 20 -2.69 0.21 6.10
C GLU A 20 -2.84 -1.31 6.23
N GLU A 21 -4.05 -1.81 6.46
CA GLU A 21 -4.35 -3.25 6.53
C GLU A 21 -4.04 -3.98 5.22
N LEU A 22 -4.38 -3.38 4.07
CA LEU A 22 -4.07 -3.94 2.75
C LEU A 22 -2.56 -3.98 2.50
N CYS A 23 -1.84 -2.93 2.90
CA CYS A 23 -0.38 -2.87 2.81
C CYS A 23 0.28 -3.93 3.68
N GLU A 24 -0.18 -4.12 4.92
CA GLU A 24 0.35 -5.16 5.81
C GLU A 24 0.06 -6.56 5.25
N SER A 25 -1.14 -6.82 4.75
CA SER A 25 -1.47 -8.10 4.12
C SER A 25 -0.57 -8.39 2.90
N LYS A 26 -0.27 -7.37 2.09
CA LYS A 26 0.67 -7.52 0.96
C LYS A 26 2.11 -7.74 1.45
N ALA A 27 2.52 -7.11 2.54
CA ALA A 27 3.83 -7.31 3.15
C ALA A 27 3.98 -8.74 3.70
N GLU A 28 2.95 -9.31 4.32
CA GLU A 28 2.89 -10.73 4.69
C GLU A 28 3.05 -11.65 3.48
N GLU A 29 2.34 -11.37 2.37
CA GLU A 29 2.49 -12.12 1.12
C GLU A 29 3.92 -12.08 0.59
N LEU A 30 4.57 -10.91 0.59
CA LEU A 30 5.96 -10.78 0.18
C LEU A 30 6.91 -11.56 1.09
N ARG A 31 6.70 -11.52 2.41
CA ARG A 31 7.46 -12.33 3.37
C ARG A 31 7.33 -13.82 3.09
N LEU A 32 6.11 -14.30 2.79
CA LEU A 32 5.88 -15.70 2.41
C LEU A 32 6.60 -16.10 1.11
N LEU A 33 6.88 -15.15 0.22
CA LEU A 33 7.65 -15.36 -1.01
C LEU A 33 9.17 -15.29 -0.81
N GLY A 34 9.65 -15.08 0.43
CA GLY A 34 11.07 -15.03 0.78
C GLY A 34 11.68 -13.62 0.79
N TYR A 35 10.85 -12.57 0.82
CA TYR A 35 11.32 -11.21 1.07
C TYR A 35 11.29 -10.93 2.58
N ASP A 36 12.41 -11.18 3.25
CA ASP A 36 12.53 -10.96 4.70
C ASP A 36 12.34 -9.48 5.07
N GLU A 37 11.83 -9.26 6.29
CA GLU A 37 11.69 -7.94 6.95
C GLU A 37 10.81 -6.88 6.25
N VAL A 38 9.96 -7.26 5.30
CA VAL A 38 9.02 -6.32 4.66
C VAL A 38 7.89 -5.90 5.61
N ARG A 39 7.66 -4.59 5.76
CA ARG A 39 6.56 -3.97 6.52
C ARG A 39 5.51 -3.36 5.59
N GLY A 40 4.27 -3.18 6.08
CA GLY A 40 3.24 -2.47 5.32
C GLY A 40 3.63 -1.05 4.89
N GLU A 41 4.42 -0.35 5.70
CA GLU A 41 4.96 0.98 5.38
C GLU A 41 5.81 0.97 4.11
N ASP A 42 6.59 -0.09 3.89
CA ASP A 42 7.48 -0.24 2.73
C ASP A 42 6.67 -0.46 1.45
N VAL A 43 5.59 -1.24 1.57
CA VAL A 43 4.62 -1.45 0.50
C VAL A 43 3.97 -0.12 0.12
N TRP A 44 3.52 0.65 1.11
CA TRP A 44 2.94 1.97 0.86
C TRP A 44 3.94 2.93 0.22
N ALA A 45 5.18 2.97 0.69
CA ALA A 45 6.24 3.80 0.13
C ALA A 45 6.53 3.44 -1.34
N CYS A 46 6.59 2.14 -1.65
CA CYS A 46 6.75 1.64 -3.02
C CYS A 46 5.58 2.01 -3.95
N VAL A 47 4.34 1.95 -3.45
CA VAL A 47 3.15 2.27 -4.24
C VAL A 47 3.04 3.78 -4.46
N SER A 48 3.18 4.56 -3.39
CA SER A 48 3.07 6.02 -3.40
C SER A 48 4.19 6.74 -4.18
N GLU A 49 5.35 6.11 -4.35
CA GLU A 49 6.40 6.55 -5.28
C GLU A 49 5.84 6.81 -6.69
N GLY A 50 4.91 5.96 -7.15
CA GLY A 50 4.26 6.09 -8.45
C GLY A 50 3.35 7.32 -8.55
N TYR A 51 2.91 7.86 -7.41
CA TYR A 51 1.97 8.98 -7.32
C TYR A 51 2.68 10.33 -7.13
N ARG A 52 3.99 10.35 -6.83
CA ARG A 52 4.73 11.58 -6.54
C ARG A 52 4.62 12.63 -7.66
N LYS A 53 4.52 12.19 -8.93
CA LYS A 53 4.42 13.09 -10.10
C LYS A 53 2.99 13.37 -10.55
N SER A 54 2.08 12.41 -10.37
CA SER A 54 0.70 12.48 -10.89
C SER A 54 -0.33 12.94 -9.86
N GLY A 55 0.04 12.97 -8.58
CA GLY A 55 -0.91 13.14 -7.47
C GLY A 55 -1.59 11.82 -7.09
N MET A 56 -2.36 11.87 -6.00
CA MET A 56 -3.08 10.72 -5.45
C MET A 56 -4.20 10.28 -6.39
N PRO A 57 -4.23 9.02 -6.85
CA PRO A 57 -5.32 8.52 -7.68
C PRO A 57 -6.55 8.19 -6.82
N PRO A 58 -7.70 7.88 -7.45
CA PRO A 58 -8.88 7.42 -6.74
C PRO A 58 -8.61 6.14 -5.91
N LEU A 59 -9.35 5.94 -4.82
CA LEU A 59 -9.15 4.83 -3.89
C LEU A 59 -9.12 3.45 -4.58
N TYR A 60 -10.01 3.19 -5.53
CA TYR A 60 -10.06 1.90 -6.24
C TYR A 60 -8.75 1.60 -7.01
N ARG A 61 -8.04 2.63 -7.47
CA ARG A 61 -6.72 2.50 -8.11
C ARG A 61 -5.65 2.21 -7.06
N VAL A 62 -5.67 2.90 -5.93
CA VAL A 62 -4.74 2.66 -4.82
C VAL A 62 -4.85 1.21 -4.34
N VAL A 63 -6.07 0.74 -4.08
CA VAL A 63 -6.33 -0.66 -3.68
C VAL A 63 -5.83 -1.64 -4.73
N ASN A 64 -6.09 -1.38 -6.01
CA ASN A 64 -5.61 -2.22 -7.10
C ASN A 64 -4.07 -2.24 -7.17
N ASP A 65 -3.42 -1.10 -7.03
CA ASP A 65 -1.95 -0.99 -7.10
C ASP A 65 -1.27 -1.69 -5.92
N ILE A 66 -1.88 -1.67 -4.72
CA ILE A 66 -1.40 -2.43 -3.55
C ILE A 66 -1.56 -3.93 -3.80
N LEU A 67 -2.79 -4.38 -4.13
CA LEU A 67 -3.09 -5.81 -4.24
C LEU A 67 -2.43 -6.48 -5.46
N SER A 68 -2.17 -5.71 -6.52
CA SER A 68 -1.47 -6.19 -7.72
C SER A 68 0.05 -5.92 -7.70
N LEU A 69 0.59 -5.42 -6.59
CA LEU A 69 2.02 -5.16 -6.45
C LEU A 69 2.81 -6.44 -6.67
N LYS A 70 3.65 -6.43 -7.72
CA LYS A 70 4.52 -7.57 -8.06
C LYS A 70 5.80 -7.52 -7.22
N PRO A 71 6.31 -8.67 -6.76
CA PRO A 71 7.59 -8.73 -6.04
C PRO A 71 8.76 -8.10 -6.80
N SER A 72 8.80 -8.24 -8.13
CA SER A 72 9.82 -7.62 -8.97
C SER A 72 9.80 -6.09 -8.94
N ARG A 73 8.62 -5.48 -8.86
CA ARG A 73 8.48 -4.02 -8.71
C ARG A 73 8.99 -3.57 -7.35
N PHE A 74 8.60 -4.29 -6.30
CA PHE A 74 9.04 -4.01 -4.93
C PHE A 74 10.57 -4.10 -4.82
N MET A 75 11.20 -5.13 -5.38
CA MET A 75 12.66 -5.27 -5.38
C MET A 75 13.38 -4.13 -6.10
N ASN A 76 12.88 -3.71 -7.26
CA ASN A 76 13.44 -2.56 -7.96
C ASN A 76 13.34 -1.30 -7.10
N TYR A 77 12.21 -1.11 -6.41
CA TYR A 77 12.03 0.01 -5.49
C TYR A 77 13.04 -0.01 -4.35
N ILE A 78 13.17 -1.13 -3.63
CA ILE A 78 14.13 -1.28 -2.52
C ILE A 78 15.57 -1.02 -3.00
N THR A 79 15.97 -1.68 -4.08
CA THR A 79 17.30 -1.51 -4.68
C THR A 79 17.59 -0.04 -4.97
N LEU A 80 16.65 0.68 -5.61
CA LEU A 80 16.81 2.10 -5.90
C LEU A 80 16.81 2.97 -4.63
N SER A 81 16.03 2.62 -3.61
CA SER A 81 15.96 3.36 -2.35
C SER A 81 17.27 3.26 -1.57
N MET A 82 17.91 2.09 -1.58
CA MET A 82 19.27 1.90 -1.06
C MET A 82 20.29 2.79 -1.78
N TYR A 83 20.22 2.89 -3.11
CA TYR A 83 21.10 3.81 -3.87
C TYR A 83 20.84 5.29 -3.57
N ARG A 84 19.61 5.67 -3.20
CA ARG A 84 19.26 7.05 -2.79
C ARG A 84 19.66 7.36 -1.34
N GLY A 85 20.14 6.37 -0.57
CA GLY A 85 20.42 6.53 0.85
C GLY A 85 19.16 6.60 1.72
N GLU A 86 18.00 6.26 1.16
CA GLU A 86 16.71 6.17 1.84
C GLU A 86 16.50 4.74 2.37
N GLY A 87 17.58 4.10 2.83
CA GLY A 87 17.53 2.72 3.35
C GLY A 87 16.43 2.56 4.39
N LEU A 88 15.73 1.42 4.32
CA LEU A 88 14.67 1.02 5.25
C LEU A 88 15.08 1.25 6.72
#